data_AF-Q53KD3-F1
#
_entry.id   AF-Q53KD3-F1
#
_cell.length_a   1.000
_cell.length_b   1.000
_cell.length_c   1.000
_cell.angle_alpha   90.00
_cell.angle_beta   90.00
_cell.angle_gamma   90.00
#
_symmetry.space_group_name_H-M   'P 1'
#
loop_
_entity.id
_entity.type
_entity.pdbx_description
1 polymer ?
#
loop_
_entity_poly.entity_id
_entity_poly.type
_entity_poly.pdbx_seq_one_letter_code
_entity_poly.pdbx_strand_id
1 'polypeptide(L)'
;MGHVESDSSGLDSIILNYNIISMTYLLHVNGLDSLLKLYIYFLRVELQEGTDDTVTWRWSSNGTYSANSAYKIQFVGSIQDNRSDFFWKAKTENKCKFFGWLMIHRKILTADKLLLRGWDNSRICPLCGVEPETATHLLMDCTFTKQV
;
A
#
# COMPACT_ATOMS: atom_id res chain seq x y z
N MET A 1 -4.57 1.32 -52.64
CA MET A 1 -5.23 1.66 -51.35
C MET A 1 -4.25 1.34 -50.24
N GLY A 2 -3.36 2.29 -49.91
CA GLY A 2 -2.43 2.13 -48.80
C GLY A 2 -3.10 2.64 -47.53
N HIS A 3 -3.42 1.74 -46.61
CA HIS A 3 -3.88 2.11 -45.28
C HIS A 3 -2.68 2.53 -44.45
N VAL A 4 -2.69 3.79 -44.01
CA VAL A 4 -1.81 4.31 -42.97
C VAL A 4 -2.35 3.80 -41.64
N GLU A 5 -1.64 2.86 -41.01
CA GLU A 5 -1.85 2.54 -39.59
C GLU A 5 -1.29 3.70 -38.77
N SER A 6 -2.18 4.46 -38.15
CA SER A 6 -1.84 5.51 -37.19
C SER A 6 -1.55 4.87 -35.82
N ASP A 7 -0.30 4.97 -35.39
CA ASP A 7 0.22 4.57 -34.09
C ASP A 7 -0.55 5.24 -32.93
N SER A 8 -1.41 4.48 -32.24
CA SER A 8 -2.08 4.89 -30.99
C SER A 8 -1.17 4.77 -29.75
N SER A 9 -0.01 4.15 -29.91
CA SER A 9 1.00 3.92 -28.86
C SER A 9 1.64 5.21 -28.34
N GLY A 10 1.72 6.25 -29.17
CA GLY A 10 2.32 7.53 -28.83
C GLY A 10 1.48 8.39 -27.88
N LEU A 11 0.14 8.36 -28.01
CA LEU A 11 -0.76 9.22 -27.23
C LEU A 11 -0.87 8.77 -25.76
N ASP A 12 -0.88 7.45 -25.51
CA ASP A 12 -0.93 6.90 -24.16
C ASP A 12 0.34 7.22 -23.36
N SER A 13 1.51 7.20 -24.03
CA SER A 13 2.78 7.56 -23.41
C SER A 13 2.88 9.05 -23.06
N ILE A 14 2.29 9.94 -23.88
CA ILE A 14 2.24 11.39 -23.64
C ILE A 14 1.29 11.73 -22.49
N ILE A 15 0.11 11.09 -22.41
CA ILE A 15 -0.86 11.32 -21.34
C ILE A 15 -0.34 10.81 -20.00
N LEU A 16 0.32 9.65 -19.97
CA LEU A 16 0.98 9.13 -18.77
C LEU A 16 2.11 10.08 -18.32
N ASN A 17 2.92 10.60 -19.24
CA ASN A 17 4.00 11.52 -18.91
C ASN A 17 3.47 12.88 -18.42
N TYR A 18 2.40 13.43 -19.01
CA TYR A 18 1.79 14.69 -18.56
C TYR A 18 1.15 14.55 -17.16
N ASN A 19 0.50 13.42 -16.87
CA ASN A 19 -0.03 13.12 -15.54
C ASN A 19 1.09 12.88 -14.52
N ILE A 20 2.19 12.22 -14.89
CA ILE A 20 3.35 12.02 -14.01
C ILE A 20 4.08 13.34 -13.76
N ILE A 21 4.27 14.19 -14.77
CA ILE A 21 4.88 15.52 -14.64
C ILE A 21 3.98 16.44 -13.80
N SER A 22 2.66 16.43 -14.02
CA SER A 22 1.70 17.17 -13.21
C SER A 22 1.69 16.70 -11.75
N MET A 23 1.71 15.39 -11.50
CA MET A 23 1.73 14.81 -10.16
C MET A 23 3.07 15.08 -9.44
N THR A 24 4.20 14.94 -10.14
CA THR A 24 5.53 15.27 -9.57
C THR A 24 5.69 16.76 -9.33
N TYR A 25 5.18 17.62 -10.21
CA TYR A 25 5.15 19.07 -10.00
C TYR A 25 4.23 19.47 -8.84
N LEU A 26 3.04 18.88 -8.72
CA LEU A 26 2.14 19.08 -7.57
C LEU A 26 2.76 18.59 -6.26
N LEU A 27 3.43 17.43 -6.26
CA LEU A 27 4.16 16.92 -5.09
C LEU A 27 5.35 17.83 -4.73
N HIS A 28 6.04 18.41 -5.72
CA HIS A 28 7.16 19.33 -5.51
C HIS A 28 6.70 20.68 -4.96
N VAL A 29 5.62 21.26 -5.50
CA VAL A 29 5.03 22.54 -5.04
C VAL A 29 4.44 22.41 -3.63
N ASN A 30 3.74 21.30 -3.31
CA ASN A 30 3.23 21.04 -1.96
C ASN A 30 4.36 20.79 -0.94
N GLY A 31 5.48 20.20 -1.39
CA GLY A 31 6.69 20.04 -0.58
C GLY A 31 7.31 21.38 -0.19
N LEU A 32 7.38 22.33 -1.14
CA LEU A 32 7.93 23.66 -0.90
C LEU A 32 7.10 24.49 0.09
N ASP A 33 5.77 24.43 0.04
CA ASP A 33 4.89 25.12 1.02
C ASP A 33 5.11 24.59 2.45
N SER A 34 5.26 23.27 2.60
CA SER A 34 5.56 22.65 3.89
C SER A 34 6.94 23.07 4.43
N LEU A 35 7.94 23.15 3.54
CA LEU A 35 9.29 23.61 3.89
C LEU A 35 9.31 25.09 4.26
N LEU A 36 8.59 25.95 3.54
CA LEU A 36 8.47 27.37 3.86
C LEU A 36 7.78 27.59 5.21
N LYS A 37 6.70 26.86 5.50
CA LYS A 37 6.03 26.90 6.80
C LYS A 37 6.97 26.48 7.94
N LEU A 38 7.74 25.41 7.72
CA LEU A 38 8.73 24.94 8.68
C LEU A 38 9.86 25.96 8.88
N TYR A 39 10.37 26.56 7.80
CA TYR A 39 11.41 27.58 7.85
C TYR A 39 10.94 28.83 8.62
N ILE A 40 9.73 29.31 8.34
CA ILE A 40 9.11 30.43 9.07
C ILE A 40 8.91 30.07 10.55
N TYR A 41 8.56 28.81 10.86
CA TYR A 41 8.44 28.34 12.23
C TYR A 41 9.80 28.37 12.94
N PHE A 42 10.85 27.83 12.33
CA PHE A 42 12.20 27.85 12.90
C PHE A 42 12.72 29.27 13.15
N LEU A 43 12.44 30.22 12.26
CA LEU A 43 12.82 31.63 12.44
C LEU A 43 12.14 32.29 13.65
N ARG A 44 11.07 31.70 14.19
CA ARG A 44 10.28 32.25 15.30
C ARG A 44 10.44 31.47 16.60
N VAL A 45 11.21 30.38 16.60
CA VAL A 45 11.46 29.57 17.80
C VAL A 45 12.64 30.16 18.55
N GLU A 46 12.37 30.64 19.76
CA GLU A 46 13.40 31.00 20.74
C GLU A 46 13.53 29.85 21.75
N LEU A 47 14.71 29.24 21.82
CA LEU A 47 15.00 28.19 22.79
C LEU A 47 15.25 28.84 24.15
N GLN A 48 14.59 28.33 25.19
CA GLN A 48 14.79 28.80 26.55
C GLN A 48 15.74 27.85 27.28
N GLU A 49 16.92 28.35 27.67
CA GLU A 49 17.88 27.58 28.46
C GLU A 49 17.29 27.23 29.83
N GLY A 50 17.35 25.96 30.22
CA GLY A 50 16.85 25.47 31.50
C GLY A 50 15.37 25.07 31.53
N THR A 51 14.67 25.15 30.39
CA THR A 51 13.30 24.64 30.24
C THR A 51 13.32 23.28 29.54
N ASP A 52 12.64 22.29 30.12
CA ASP A 52 12.48 20.97 29.48
C ASP A 52 11.47 21.03 28.32
N ASP A 53 11.76 20.29 27.25
CA ASP A 53 10.85 20.15 26.12
C ASP A 53 9.54 19.46 26.53
N THR A 54 8.43 19.95 25.99
CA THR A 54 7.10 19.35 26.19
C THR A 54 6.51 18.86 24.88
N VAL A 55 6.00 17.63 24.88
CA VAL A 55 5.33 17.04 23.72
C VAL A 55 3.82 17.21 23.89
N THR A 56 3.18 17.86 22.92
CA THR A 56 1.72 18.00 22.89
C THR A 56 1.13 17.23 21.71
N TRP A 57 0.03 16.53 21.99
CA TRP A 57 -0.70 15.80 20.96
C TRP A 57 -1.61 16.76 20.18
N ARG A 58 -1.13 17.24 19.03
CA ARG A 58 -1.82 18.20 18.16
C ARG A 58 -3.22 17.78 17.69
N TRP A 59 -3.57 16.49 17.80
CA TRP A 59 -4.84 15.94 17.33
C TRP A 59 -5.87 15.76 18.46
N SER A 60 -5.67 16.43 19.60
CA SER A 60 -6.67 16.62 20.64
C SER A 60 -6.66 18.07 21.11
N SER A 61 -7.84 18.62 21.40
CA SER A 61 -7.98 20.01 21.86
C SER A 61 -7.32 20.28 23.22
N ASN A 62 -7.21 19.25 24.06
CA ASN A 62 -6.52 19.30 25.34
C ASN A 62 -5.02 18.94 25.25
N GLY A 63 -4.47 18.77 24.05
CA GLY A 63 -3.07 18.41 23.83
C GLY A 63 -2.66 17.04 24.38
N THR A 64 -3.59 16.22 24.86
CA THR A 64 -3.31 14.93 25.50
C THR A 64 -3.43 13.79 24.49
N TYR A 65 -2.46 12.88 24.52
CA TYR A 65 -2.49 11.68 23.71
C TYR A 65 -3.58 10.71 24.18
N SER A 66 -4.27 10.08 23.23
CA SER A 66 -5.03 8.85 23.48
C SER A 66 -4.89 7.89 22.30
N ALA A 67 -4.94 6.59 22.56
CA ALA A 67 -4.96 5.57 21.51
C ALA A 67 -6.15 5.79 20.54
N ASN A 68 -7.29 6.29 21.04
CA ASN A 68 -8.46 6.60 20.23
C ASN A 68 -8.19 7.73 19.22
N SER A 69 -7.62 8.85 19.68
CA SER A 69 -7.28 9.98 18.80
C SER A 69 -6.18 9.60 17.79
N ALA A 70 -5.21 8.78 18.21
CA ALA A 70 -4.16 8.26 17.33
C ALA A 70 -4.73 7.35 16.24
N TYR A 71 -5.63 6.43 16.61
CA TYR A 71 -6.31 5.58 15.65
C TYR A 71 -7.11 6.41 14.64
N LYS A 72 -7.90 7.39 15.09
CA LYS A 72 -8.70 8.24 14.19
C LYS A 72 -7.83 8.99 13.17
N ILE A 73 -6.74 9.62 13.62
CA ILE A 73 -5.89 10.39 12.70
C ILE A 73 -5.16 9.50 11.68
N GLN A 74 -4.83 8.25 12.05
CA GLN A 74 -4.20 7.30 11.13
C GLN A 74 -5.05 7.05 9.87
N PHE A 75 -6.36 7.20 9.95
CA PHE A 75 -7.28 6.99 8.82
C PHE A 75 -7.80 8.29 8.20
N VAL A 76 -7.38 9.47 8.65
CA VAL A 76 -7.75 10.73 8.00
C VAL A 76 -7.13 10.76 6.60
N GLY A 77 -7.98 10.97 5.59
CA GLY A 77 -7.58 10.92 4.17
C GLY A 77 -7.53 9.50 3.58
N SER A 78 -7.85 8.47 4.36
CA SER A 78 -7.98 7.11 3.83
C SER A 78 -9.28 6.97 3.02
N ILE A 79 -9.20 6.22 1.92
CA ILE A 79 -10.39 5.82 1.15
C ILE A 79 -10.97 4.59 1.84
N GLN A 80 -12.23 4.69 2.28
CA GLN A 80 -12.92 3.57 2.89
C GLN A 80 -13.19 2.49 1.83
N ASP A 81 -12.50 1.36 1.93
CA ASP A 81 -12.76 0.20 1.08
C ASP A 81 -13.90 -0.66 1.65
N ASN A 82 -15.13 -0.32 1.23
CA ASN A 82 -16.34 -1.04 1.61
C ASN A 82 -16.44 -2.46 1.01
N ARG A 83 -15.47 -2.90 0.19
CA ARG A 83 -15.46 -4.27 -0.37
C ARG A 83 -15.17 -5.34 0.69
N SER A 84 -14.58 -4.95 1.82
CA SER A 84 -14.29 -5.86 2.93
C SER A 84 -15.56 -6.45 3.55
N ASP A 85 -16.64 -5.68 3.66
CA ASP A 85 -17.91 -6.15 4.22
C ASP A 85 -18.56 -7.27 3.40
N PHE A 86 -18.50 -7.16 2.06
CA PHE A 86 -19.01 -8.20 1.18
C PHE A 86 -18.31 -9.53 1.43
N PHE A 87 -16.99 -9.47 1.59
CA PHE A 87 -16.17 -10.64 1.82
C PHE A 87 -16.51 -11.34 3.15
N TRP A 88 -16.70 -10.59 4.23
CA TRP A 88 -17.07 -11.16 5.53
C TRP A 88 -18.50 -11.70 5.59
N LYS A 89 -19.40 -11.21 4.73
CA LYS A 89 -20.77 -11.70 4.58
C LYS A 89 -20.89 -13.02 3.81
N ALA A 90 -19.81 -13.52 3.19
CA ALA A 90 -19.83 -14.78 2.46
C ALA A 90 -20.33 -15.95 3.35
N LYS A 91 -21.16 -16.84 2.79
CA LYS A 91 -21.67 -18.04 3.49
C LYS A 91 -20.66 -19.18 3.37
N THR A 92 -19.51 -19.03 4.02
CA THR A 92 -18.43 -20.02 4.07
C THR A 92 -17.79 -20.00 5.46
N GLU A 93 -17.01 -21.03 5.77
CA GLU A 93 -16.28 -21.13 7.02
C GLU A 93 -15.28 -19.98 7.18
N ASN A 94 -15.02 -19.58 8.42
CA ASN A 94 -14.10 -18.48 8.73
C ASN A 94 -12.69 -18.73 8.21
N LYS A 95 -12.24 -20.01 8.10
CA LYS A 95 -10.96 -20.37 7.51
C LYS A 95 -10.86 -19.96 6.03
N CYS A 96 -11.94 -20.15 5.27
CA CYS A 96 -12.02 -19.81 3.84
C CYS A 96 -12.05 -18.29 3.66
N LYS A 97 -12.78 -17.58 4.53
CA LYS A 97 -12.75 -16.11 4.58
C LYS A 97 -11.33 -15.63 4.89
N PHE A 98 -10.73 -16.08 5.98
CA PHE A 98 -9.40 -15.62 6.35
C PHE A 98 -8.37 -15.85 5.24
N PHE A 99 -8.43 -17.02 4.59
CA PHE A 99 -7.58 -17.34 3.45
C PHE A 99 -7.79 -16.39 2.26
N GLY A 100 -9.04 -16.16 1.83
CA GLY A 100 -9.34 -15.23 0.74
C GLY A 100 -8.96 -13.77 1.07
N TRP A 101 -9.06 -13.37 2.33
CA TRP A 101 -8.58 -12.05 2.77
C TRP A 101 -7.06 -11.93 2.60
N LEU A 102 -6.29 -12.96 3.00
CA LEU A 102 -4.85 -13.00 2.74
C LEU A 102 -4.51 -12.97 1.25
N MET A 103 -5.29 -13.67 0.42
CA MET A 103 -5.13 -13.69 -1.03
C MET A 103 -5.27 -12.29 -1.63
N ILE A 104 -6.36 -11.58 -1.33
CA ILE A 104 -6.64 -10.23 -1.85
C ILE A 104 -5.53 -9.25 -1.47
N HIS A 105 -5.00 -9.37 -0.25
CA HIS A 105 -3.90 -8.53 0.22
C HIS A 105 -2.51 -9.02 -0.20
N ARG A 106 -2.40 -10.08 -1.02
CA ARG A 106 -1.13 -10.69 -1.45
C ARG A 106 -0.22 -11.10 -0.28
N LYS A 107 -0.85 -11.57 0.82
CA LYS A 107 -0.21 -11.95 2.09
C LYS A 107 -0.08 -13.46 2.31
N ILE A 108 -0.36 -14.28 1.30
CA ILE A 108 -0.11 -15.73 1.37
C ILE A 108 1.41 -15.96 1.50
N LEU A 109 1.81 -16.81 2.44
CA LEU A 109 3.21 -17.13 2.73
C LEU A 109 3.71 -18.24 1.81
N THR A 110 3.86 -17.93 0.52
CA THR A 110 4.46 -18.84 -0.46
C THR A 110 5.99 -18.82 -0.40
N ALA A 111 6.64 -19.84 -0.96
CA ALA A 111 8.11 -19.95 -0.96
C ALA A 111 8.81 -18.68 -1.47
N ASP A 112 8.30 -18.05 -2.54
CA ASP A 112 8.82 -16.77 -3.05
C ASP A 112 8.75 -15.64 -2.01
N LYS A 113 7.68 -15.57 -1.20
CA LYS A 113 7.52 -14.58 -0.14
C LYS A 113 8.37 -14.87 1.08
N LEU A 114 8.54 -16.13 1.42
CA LEU A 114 9.41 -16.55 2.53
C LEU A 114 10.88 -16.28 2.20
N LEU A 115 11.28 -16.52 0.94
CA LEU A 115 12.63 -16.21 0.46
C LEU A 115 12.96 -14.72 0.57
N LEU A 116 12.01 -13.84 0.21
CA LEU A 116 12.18 -12.38 0.37
C LEU A 116 12.41 -11.95 1.83
N ARG A 117 12.05 -12.80 2.80
CA ARG A 117 12.27 -12.57 4.23
C ARG A 117 13.55 -13.23 4.74
N GLY A 118 14.36 -13.83 3.86
CA GLY A 118 15.58 -14.54 4.24
C GLY A 118 15.33 -15.91 4.89
N TRP A 119 14.13 -16.48 4.73
CA TRP A 119 13.85 -17.82 5.22
C TRP A 119 14.27 -18.86 4.17
N ASP A 120 15.20 -19.75 4.53
CA ASP A 120 15.63 -20.84 3.66
C ASP A 120 14.57 -21.94 3.52
N ASN A 121 14.10 -22.17 2.29
CA ASN A 121 13.03 -23.12 2.00
C ASN A 121 13.15 -23.66 0.57
N SER A 122 12.46 -24.78 0.31
CA SER A 122 12.30 -25.30 -1.05
C SER A 122 11.49 -24.32 -1.89
N ARG A 123 12.04 -23.89 -3.03
CA ARG A 123 11.36 -22.97 -3.95
C ARG A 123 10.33 -23.66 -4.83
N ILE A 124 10.29 -24.99 -4.81
CA ILE A 124 9.43 -25.81 -5.66
C ILE A 124 8.10 -26.04 -4.95
N CYS A 125 7.02 -25.89 -5.70
CA CYS A 125 5.66 -26.12 -5.24
C CYS A 125 5.49 -27.54 -4.68
N PRO A 126 5.05 -27.71 -3.43
CA PRO A 126 4.93 -29.03 -2.81
C PRO A 126 3.77 -29.86 -3.39
N LEU A 127 2.85 -29.24 -4.13
CA LEU A 127 1.68 -29.91 -4.71
C LEU A 127 2.00 -30.57 -6.06
N CYS A 128 2.66 -29.83 -6.96
CA CYS A 128 3.02 -30.37 -8.27
C CYS A 128 4.45 -30.92 -8.34
N GLY A 129 5.35 -30.47 -7.46
CA GLY A 129 6.76 -30.87 -7.44
C GLY A 129 7.59 -30.40 -8.64
N VAL A 130 7.06 -29.51 -9.49
CA VAL A 130 7.69 -29.12 -10.76
C VAL A 130 7.98 -27.63 -10.82
N GLU A 131 6.96 -26.79 -10.65
CA GLU A 131 7.06 -25.35 -10.83
C GLU A 131 7.40 -24.61 -9.52
N PRO A 132 7.93 -23.38 -9.58
CA PRO A 132 8.14 -22.56 -8.40
C PRO A 132 6.85 -22.25 -7.63
N GLU A 133 6.92 -22.30 -6.30
CA GLU A 133 5.77 -21.98 -5.45
C GLU A 133 5.53 -20.47 -5.39
N THR A 134 4.46 -20.05 -6.05
CA THR A 134 3.92 -18.68 -5.97
C THR A 134 2.43 -18.75 -5.68
N ALA A 135 1.85 -17.65 -5.18
CA ALA A 135 0.41 -17.60 -4.89
C ALA A 135 -0.43 -17.86 -6.14
N THR A 136 -0.05 -17.31 -7.29
CA THR A 136 -0.74 -17.55 -8.58
C THR A 136 -0.62 -19.01 -8.99
N HIS A 137 0.58 -19.58 -8.89
CA HIS A 137 0.77 -20.99 -9.22
C HIS A 137 -0.09 -21.89 -8.34
N LEU A 138 0.01 -21.75 -7.01
CA LEU A 138 -0.74 -22.57 -6.06
C LEU A 138 -2.26 -22.50 -6.27
N LEU A 139 -2.79 -21.32 -6.61
CA LEU A 139 -4.24 -21.09 -6.69
C LEU A 139 -4.83 -21.34 -8.08
N MET A 140 -4.05 -21.18 -9.15
CA MET A 140 -4.58 -21.12 -10.52
C MET A 140 -3.82 -22.03 -11.47
N ASP A 141 -2.48 -22.00 -11.45
CA ASP A 141 -1.69 -22.64 -12.52
C ASP A 141 -1.30 -24.10 -12.22
N CYS A 142 -1.23 -24.46 -10.95
CA CYS A 142 -0.78 -25.76 -10.46
C CYS A 142 -1.63 -26.89 -11.05
N THR A 143 -0.96 -27.89 -11.61
CA THR A 143 -1.61 -29.07 -12.21
C THR A 143 -2.45 -29.83 -11.19
N PHE A 144 -1.98 -29.93 -9.94
CA PHE A 144 -2.74 -30.51 -8.84
C PHE A 144 -4.00 -29.69 -8.53
N THR A 145 -3.87 -28.37 -8.36
CA THR A 145 -5.00 -27.48 -8.05
C THR A 145 -6.06 -27.48 -9.16
N LYS A 146 -5.66 -27.61 -10.43
CA LYS A 146 -6.61 -27.69 -11.55
C LYS A 146 -7.46 -28.97 -11.57
N GLN A 147 -7.13 -29.97 -10.76
CA GLN A 147 -7.80 -31.28 -10.72
C GLN A 147 -8.78 -31.43 -9.54
N VAL A 148 -8.88 -30.43 -8.65
CA VAL A 148 -9.78 -30.38 -7.49
C VAL A 148 -10.90 -29.37 -7.69
#